data_AF-A0A2M8FUV4-F1
#
_entry.id   AF-A0A2M8FUV4-F1
#
_cell.length_a   1.000
_cell.length_b   1.000
_cell.length_c   1.000
_cell.angle_alpha   90.00
_cell.angle_beta   90.00
_cell.angle_gamma   90.00
#
_symmetry.space_group_name_H-M   'P 1'
#
loop_
_entity.id
_entity.type
_entity.pdbx_description
1 polymer ?
#
loop_
_entity_poly.entity_id
_entity_poly.type
_entity_poly.pdbx_seq_one_letter_code
_entity_poly.pdbx_strand_id
1 'polypeptide(L)'
;MKRVTLFFIAVLIYFNLSAQITRKLESFNSIKVASAFKVELVKGNDNEVEIIGVPEQYLENVVTEVKNNRLSIYAKDRIKADSEMKIIVTFIDLEEINISGAATIRNNTPIMFNKMNIKSSGASTIKLDADFTDLIIDVSGASDLKLKGNATSYKLKGSGASSIKNGELFSETVEIDLSGASTAMVYVTKNITGEVSGASDLKIVGNPENSYIQKSGAADVKGVKVSFKTTNNSENAINESDTTRFKWRSNTFLIIGDIDTSFKTQKHRYNHWAGLDVGINGFLNSSGSTDLSNNPEVFNNNPKEVTKFMETRLQKSWSVNLNFYEQYIPISKHHVGLVTGLGFEWNNYELRHNVRLTSKGGEYVFDDVNDFNKNYTWGEIDTLRDYSKNRFKTFFINAPLLFELNTGNNKKKSFHISTGAILGFNLQTKMKYKYKVEGDSKKEKDKQDFNTNPFRVSLTARVGYGRFNVFASYSLTPLFENNKGPELYPFSVGVTLLGF
;
A
#
# COMPACT_ATOMS: atom_id res chain seq x y z
N MET A 1 10.74 35.85 -33.35
CA MET A 1 10.19 34.67 -32.62
C MET A 1 10.72 33.33 -33.14
N LYS A 2 12.04 33.16 -33.35
CA LYS A 2 12.62 31.88 -33.82
C LYS A 2 13.87 31.40 -33.04
N ARG A 3 14.23 32.06 -31.94
CA ARG A 3 15.38 31.68 -31.09
C ARG A 3 15.03 31.16 -29.69
N VAL A 4 13.75 31.19 -29.30
CA VAL A 4 13.30 30.71 -27.97
C VAL A 4 12.82 29.25 -28.03
N THR A 5 12.48 28.72 -29.20
CA THR A 5 11.98 27.34 -29.34
C THR A 5 13.09 26.28 -29.33
N LEU A 6 14.35 26.63 -29.65
CA LEU A 6 15.46 25.68 -29.59
C LEU A 6 15.96 25.40 -28.16
N PHE A 7 15.76 26.33 -27.23
CA PHE A 7 16.21 26.13 -25.84
C PHE A 7 15.22 25.28 -25.02
N PHE A 8 13.95 25.22 -25.42
CA PHE A 8 12.94 24.36 -24.79
C PHE A 8 13.00 22.90 -25.25
N ILE A 9 13.58 22.64 -26.44
CA ILE A 9 13.75 21.27 -26.96
C ILE A 9 15.04 20.63 -26.42
N ALA A 10 16.07 21.41 -26.07
CA ALA A 10 17.28 20.88 -25.43
C ALA A 10 17.06 20.47 -23.94
N VAL A 11 16.08 21.07 -23.25
CA VAL A 11 15.76 20.73 -21.84
C VAL A 11 14.82 19.51 -21.73
N LEU A 12 14.13 19.14 -22.81
CA LEU A 12 13.25 17.96 -22.87
C LEU A 12 13.94 16.67 -23.34
N ILE A 13 15.24 16.73 -23.65
CA ILE A 13 16.09 15.56 -23.93
C ILE A 13 17.15 15.37 -22.82
N TYR A 14 16.82 15.75 -21.58
CA TYR A 14 17.28 14.96 -20.43
C TYR A 14 16.31 13.79 -20.27
N PHE A 15 16.29 12.89 -21.26
CA PHE A 15 15.86 11.53 -20.99
C PHE A 15 16.76 11.04 -19.86
N ASN A 16 16.14 10.55 -18.79
CA ASN A 16 16.82 9.78 -17.77
C ASN A 16 17.51 8.62 -18.48
N LEU A 17 18.78 8.80 -18.82
CA LEU A 17 19.67 7.68 -19.07
C LEU A 17 19.85 7.07 -17.70
N SER A 18 18.96 6.14 -17.32
CA SER A 18 19.17 5.31 -16.15
C SER A 18 20.54 4.69 -16.35
N ALA A 19 21.51 5.07 -15.51
CA ALA A 19 22.87 4.54 -15.61
C ALA A 19 22.77 3.01 -15.59
N GLN A 20 23.20 2.40 -16.70
CA GLN A 20 23.22 0.98 -16.94
C GLN A 20 24.68 0.59 -17.08
N ILE A 21 25.13 -0.36 -16.26
CA ILE A 21 26.48 -0.91 -16.33
C ILE A 21 26.41 -2.43 -16.42
N THR A 22 27.15 -2.98 -17.37
CA THR A 22 27.30 -4.44 -17.53
C THR A 22 28.69 -4.86 -17.02
N ARG A 23 28.71 -5.89 -16.18
CA ARG A 23 29.92 -6.54 -15.67
C ARG A 23 29.94 -7.97 -16.17
N LYS A 24 30.92 -8.31 -17.02
CA LYS A 24 31.19 -9.71 -17.36
C LYS A 24 31.73 -10.41 -16.11
N LEU A 25 31.32 -11.66 -15.92
CA LEU A 25 31.67 -12.45 -14.75
C LEU A 25 32.40 -13.73 -15.15
N GLU A 26 33.19 -14.24 -14.21
CA GLU A 26 33.69 -15.61 -14.27
C GLU A 26 32.53 -16.61 -14.17
N SER A 27 32.83 -17.89 -14.44
CA SER A 27 31.83 -18.96 -14.35
C SER A 27 31.29 -19.12 -12.93
N PHE A 28 29.98 -19.26 -12.80
CA PHE A 28 29.31 -19.57 -11.55
C PHE A 28 28.13 -20.52 -11.81
N ASN A 29 27.78 -21.30 -10.79
CA ASN A 29 26.59 -22.14 -10.77
C ASN A 29 25.77 -21.97 -9.48
N SER A 30 26.16 -21.01 -8.64
CA SER A 30 25.43 -20.63 -7.42
C SER A 30 25.30 -19.12 -7.36
N ILE A 31 24.13 -18.63 -6.94
CA ILE A 31 23.90 -17.20 -6.69
C ILE A 31 23.52 -17.00 -5.24
N LYS A 32 24.16 -16.03 -4.59
CA LYS A 32 23.79 -15.52 -3.27
C LYS A 32 23.42 -14.04 -3.35
N VAL A 33 22.17 -13.71 -3.05
CA VAL A 33 21.69 -12.32 -3.01
C VAL A 33 21.39 -11.92 -1.58
N ALA A 34 22.04 -10.84 -1.13
CA ALA A 34 21.75 -10.20 0.14
C ALA A 34 21.48 -8.71 -0.08
N SER A 35 20.84 -8.05 0.89
CA SER A 35 20.35 -6.65 0.81
C SER A 35 19.08 -6.50 -0.03
N ALA A 36 18.43 -5.34 0.03
CA ALA A 36 17.15 -5.07 -0.60
C ALA A 36 17.27 -4.86 -2.14
N PHE A 37 17.69 -5.90 -2.86
CA PHE A 37 17.83 -5.88 -4.31
C PHE A 37 16.74 -6.67 -5.03
N LYS A 38 16.40 -6.19 -6.22
CA LYS A 38 15.53 -6.88 -7.17
C LYS A 38 16.39 -7.46 -8.29
N VAL A 39 16.45 -8.79 -8.34
CA VAL A 39 17.26 -9.56 -9.28
C VAL A 39 16.37 -10.27 -10.29
N GLU A 40 16.74 -10.18 -11.57
CA GLU A 40 16.08 -10.83 -12.68
C GLU A 40 17.03 -11.85 -13.31
N LEU A 41 16.65 -13.13 -13.31
CA LEU A 41 17.44 -14.22 -13.87
C LEU A 41 17.11 -14.40 -15.35
N VAL A 42 18.15 -14.49 -16.17
CA VAL A 42 18.06 -14.72 -17.61
C VAL A 42 19.01 -15.86 -17.97
N LYS A 43 18.50 -16.91 -18.62
CA LYS A 43 19.34 -17.97 -19.19
C LYS A 43 19.99 -17.42 -20.47
N GLY A 44 21.30 -17.55 -20.61
CA GLY A 44 22.04 -17.07 -21.78
C GLY A 44 23.29 -17.90 -22.08
N ASN A 45 24.12 -17.38 -22.97
CA ASN A 45 25.38 -18.02 -23.39
C ASN A 45 26.61 -17.44 -22.67
N ASP A 46 26.41 -16.40 -21.85
CA ASP A 46 27.45 -15.71 -21.08
C ASP A 46 27.06 -15.61 -19.61
N ASN A 47 28.04 -15.44 -18.73
CA ASN A 47 27.85 -15.06 -17.35
C ASN A 47 28.10 -13.56 -17.18
N GLU A 48 27.08 -12.80 -16.81
CA GLU A 48 27.19 -11.36 -16.62
C GLU A 48 26.12 -10.80 -15.68
N VAL A 49 26.41 -9.62 -15.16
CA VAL A 49 25.47 -8.84 -14.37
C VAL A 49 25.31 -7.45 -14.96
N GLU A 50 24.06 -7.06 -15.16
CA GLU A 50 23.67 -5.73 -15.58
C GLU A 50 22.98 -5.01 -14.42
N ILE A 51 23.48 -3.83 -14.05
CA ILE A 51 22.92 -2.99 -12.97
C ILE A 51 22.30 -1.76 -13.60
N ILE A 52 21.01 -1.54 -13.35
CA ILE A 52 20.25 -0.41 -13.88
C ILE A 52 19.76 0.47 -12.72
N GLY A 53 19.78 1.79 -12.93
CA GLY A 53 19.12 2.74 -12.02
C GLY A 53 19.95 3.09 -10.78
N VAL A 54 21.28 2.89 -10.84
CA VAL A 54 22.21 3.27 -9.78
C VAL A 54 23.18 4.32 -10.32
N PRO A 55 23.22 5.54 -9.76
CA PRO A 55 24.18 6.56 -10.16
C PRO A 55 25.63 6.11 -9.99
N GLU A 56 26.52 6.56 -10.86
CA GLU A 56 27.92 6.11 -10.96
C GLU A 56 28.66 6.12 -9.61
N GLN A 57 28.51 7.20 -8.83
CA GLN A 57 29.11 7.36 -7.51
C GLN A 57 28.68 6.31 -6.46
N TYR A 58 27.60 5.56 -6.71
CA TYR A 58 27.11 4.49 -5.83
C TYR A 58 27.31 3.08 -6.43
N LEU A 59 27.78 2.96 -7.67
CA LEU A 59 27.94 1.66 -8.33
C LEU A 59 28.95 0.76 -7.63
N GLU A 60 29.98 1.34 -7.03
CA GLU A 60 31.00 0.58 -6.28
C GLU A 60 30.42 -0.05 -5.01
N ASN A 61 29.32 0.50 -4.48
CA ASN A 61 28.64 -0.02 -3.30
C ASN A 61 27.81 -1.27 -3.62
N VAL A 62 27.47 -1.51 -4.88
CA VAL A 62 26.83 -2.74 -5.36
C VAL A 62 27.92 -3.76 -5.69
N VAL A 63 28.14 -4.72 -4.81
CA VAL A 63 29.13 -5.80 -5.00
C VAL A 63 28.53 -6.92 -5.83
N THR A 64 29.26 -7.37 -6.86
CA THR A 64 28.92 -8.52 -7.72
C THR A 64 30.20 -9.33 -7.94
N GLU A 65 30.49 -10.25 -7.02
CA GLU A 65 31.77 -10.98 -7.01
C GLU A 65 31.54 -12.48 -7.13
N VAL A 66 32.31 -13.15 -8.00
CA VAL A 66 32.31 -14.61 -8.10
C VAL A 66 33.47 -15.15 -7.25
N LYS A 67 33.15 -16.00 -6.28
CA LYS A 67 34.13 -16.75 -5.48
C LYS A 67 33.64 -18.18 -5.30
N ASN A 68 34.52 -19.17 -5.54
CA ASN A 68 34.19 -20.60 -5.43
C ASN A 68 32.91 -20.97 -6.22
N ASN A 69 32.82 -20.54 -7.49
CA ASN A 69 31.66 -20.73 -8.37
C ASN A 69 30.33 -20.13 -7.86
N ARG A 70 30.39 -19.24 -6.87
CA ARG A 70 29.23 -18.54 -6.32
C ARG A 70 29.31 -17.05 -6.58
N LEU A 71 28.35 -16.53 -7.34
CA LEU A 71 28.11 -15.11 -7.49
C LEU A 71 27.46 -14.55 -6.22
N SER A 72 28.12 -13.61 -5.56
CA SER A 72 27.60 -12.89 -4.39
C SER A 72 27.20 -11.47 -4.79
N ILE A 73 25.93 -11.12 -4.54
CA ILE A 73 25.34 -9.81 -4.83
C ILE A 73 24.89 -9.18 -3.51
N TYR A 74 25.50 -8.07 -3.10
CA TYR A 74 25.16 -7.37 -1.85
C TYR A 74 25.60 -5.91 -1.85
N ALA A 75 25.04 -5.12 -0.94
CA ALA A 75 25.47 -3.74 -0.71
C ALA A 75 26.60 -3.72 0.33
N LYS A 76 27.78 -3.19 -0.01
CA LYS A 76 28.87 -2.98 0.98
C LYS A 76 28.72 -1.69 1.79
N ASP A 77 27.93 -0.74 1.28
CA ASP A 77 27.62 0.55 1.93
C ASP A 77 26.29 1.10 1.36
N ARG A 78 25.85 2.27 1.83
CA ARG A 78 24.61 2.93 1.43
C ARG A 78 24.57 3.18 -0.09
N ILE A 79 23.47 2.79 -0.70
CA ILE A 79 23.18 3.04 -2.12
C ILE A 79 21.99 4.00 -2.20
N LYS A 80 22.12 5.08 -2.97
CA LYS A 80 20.98 5.88 -3.41
C LYS A 80 20.65 5.46 -4.83
N ALA A 81 19.54 4.75 -5.00
CA ALA A 81 19.11 4.24 -6.30
C ALA A 81 17.79 4.87 -6.75
N ASP A 82 17.52 4.76 -8.05
CA ASP A 82 16.21 5.07 -8.61
C ASP A 82 15.17 4.03 -8.14
N SER A 83 13.90 4.44 -8.14
CA SER A 83 12.75 3.55 -8.03
C SER A 83 12.75 2.38 -9.02
N GLU A 84 13.39 2.53 -10.18
CA GLU A 84 13.51 1.49 -11.20
C GLU A 84 14.72 0.56 -11.04
N MET A 85 15.47 0.66 -9.93
CA MET A 85 16.67 -0.16 -9.71
C MET A 85 16.39 -1.66 -9.90
N LYS A 86 17.17 -2.29 -10.78
CA LYS A 86 17.16 -3.75 -10.96
C LYS A 86 18.56 -4.26 -11.33
N ILE A 87 18.79 -5.51 -10.99
CA ILE A 87 20.00 -6.25 -11.36
C ILE A 87 19.56 -7.41 -12.25
N ILE A 88 20.04 -7.48 -13.47
CA ILE A 88 19.80 -8.61 -14.38
C ILE A 88 21.03 -9.52 -14.29
N VAL A 89 20.82 -10.81 -14.02
CA VAL A 89 21.87 -11.81 -13.97
C VAL A 89 21.65 -12.77 -15.13
N THR A 90 22.54 -12.71 -16.11
CA THR A 90 22.59 -13.69 -17.20
C THR A 90 23.52 -14.81 -16.76
N PHE A 91 23.07 -16.06 -16.91
CA PHE A 91 23.85 -17.23 -16.50
C PHE A 91 23.79 -18.35 -17.53
N ILE A 92 24.87 -19.13 -17.58
CA ILE A 92 24.98 -20.34 -18.42
C ILE A 92 24.43 -21.56 -17.67
N ASP A 93 24.75 -21.74 -16.40
CA ASP A 93 24.24 -22.85 -15.58
C ASP A 93 24.01 -22.39 -14.13
N LEU A 94 23.04 -22.99 -13.45
CA LEU A 94 22.67 -22.58 -12.10
C LEU A 94 22.02 -23.76 -11.36
N GLU A 95 22.63 -24.12 -10.23
CA GLU A 95 22.23 -25.22 -9.35
C GLU A 95 21.79 -24.76 -7.97
N GLU A 96 22.18 -23.56 -7.51
CA GLU A 96 21.77 -23.03 -6.20
C GLU A 96 21.39 -21.54 -6.25
N ILE A 97 20.25 -21.22 -5.64
CA ILE A 97 19.80 -19.86 -5.33
C ILE A 97 19.73 -19.71 -3.80
N ASN A 98 20.51 -18.78 -3.26
CA ASN A 98 20.51 -18.43 -1.85
C ASN A 98 20.12 -16.95 -1.68
N ILE A 99 18.98 -16.68 -1.05
CA ILE A 99 18.48 -15.32 -0.87
C ILE A 99 18.31 -14.99 0.61
N SER A 100 18.72 -13.78 1.00
CA SER A 100 18.53 -13.26 2.35
C SER A 100 18.25 -11.76 2.37
N GLY A 101 17.68 -11.28 3.48
CA GLY A 101 17.25 -9.89 3.62
C GLY A 101 15.96 -9.59 2.85
N ALA A 102 15.69 -8.31 2.58
CA ALA A 102 14.49 -7.86 1.83
C ALA A 102 14.67 -7.95 0.31
N ALA A 103 15.33 -9.02 -0.18
CA ALA A 103 15.67 -9.22 -1.57
C ALA A 103 14.54 -9.90 -2.36
N THR A 104 14.52 -9.71 -3.68
CA THR A 104 13.59 -10.38 -4.60
C THR A 104 14.34 -11.00 -5.78
N ILE A 105 14.05 -12.26 -6.11
CA ILE A 105 14.51 -12.92 -7.35
C ILE A 105 13.30 -13.30 -8.22
N ARG A 106 13.40 -13.06 -9.54
CA ARG A 106 12.40 -13.49 -10.52
C ARG A 106 13.01 -13.83 -11.88
N ASN A 107 12.25 -14.47 -12.75
CA ASN A 107 12.53 -14.56 -14.20
C ASN A 107 11.28 -14.16 -15.01
N ASN A 108 11.49 -13.77 -16.27
CA ASN A 108 10.40 -13.40 -17.18
C ASN A 108 10.13 -14.46 -18.27
N THR A 109 11.08 -15.35 -18.50
CA THR A 109 11.00 -16.43 -19.50
C THR A 109 11.22 -17.77 -18.83
N PRO A 110 10.42 -18.81 -19.12
CA PRO A 110 10.60 -20.14 -18.51
C PRO A 110 12.04 -20.67 -18.64
N ILE A 111 12.58 -21.23 -17.56
CA ILE A 111 13.93 -21.79 -17.50
C ILE A 111 13.86 -23.28 -17.18
N MET A 112 14.74 -24.10 -17.75
CA MET A 112 14.89 -25.49 -17.33
C MET A 112 16.11 -25.66 -16.43
N PHE A 113 15.91 -26.34 -15.30
CA PHE A 113 16.94 -26.71 -14.34
C PHE A 113 16.95 -28.23 -14.17
N ASN A 114 18.11 -28.84 -14.34
CA ASN A 114 18.27 -30.27 -14.03
C ASN A 114 18.24 -30.47 -12.51
N LYS A 115 19.06 -29.70 -11.79
CA LYS A 115 19.12 -29.72 -10.33
C LYS A 115 19.03 -28.28 -9.83
N MET A 116 18.20 -28.05 -8.82
CA MET A 116 18.07 -26.73 -8.20
C MET A 116 17.94 -26.84 -6.69
N ASN A 117 18.73 -26.06 -5.96
CA ASN A 117 18.65 -25.87 -4.53
C ASN A 117 18.26 -24.43 -4.22
N ILE A 118 17.07 -24.22 -3.66
CA ILE A 118 16.56 -22.90 -3.28
C ILE A 118 16.61 -22.75 -1.78
N LYS A 119 17.38 -21.77 -1.29
CA LYS A 119 17.45 -21.39 0.12
C LYS A 119 16.98 -19.96 0.28
N SER A 120 15.93 -19.75 1.08
CA SER A 120 15.35 -18.43 1.33
C SER A 120 15.28 -18.14 2.81
N SER A 121 15.77 -16.98 3.22
CA SER A 121 15.76 -16.53 4.62
C SER A 121 15.45 -15.03 4.74
N GLY A 122 14.99 -14.58 5.90
CA GLY A 122 14.62 -13.17 6.13
C GLY A 122 13.25 -12.81 5.58
N ALA A 123 13.10 -11.61 5.01
CA ALA A 123 11.87 -11.10 4.39
C ALA A 123 12.00 -11.09 2.86
N SER A 124 12.45 -12.22 2.31
CA SER A 124 12.84 -12.36 0.90
C SER A 124 11.69 -12.91 0.04
N THR A 125 11.76 -12.67 -1.26
CA THR A 125 10.76 -13.15 -2.23
C THR A 125 11.41 -13.85 -3.43
N ILE A 126 10.95 -15.04 -3.78
CA ILE A 126 11.34 -15.74 -5.00
C ILE A 126 10.09 -16.02 -5.85
N LYS A 127 10.13 -15.64 -7.13
CA LYS A 127 9.06 -15.91 -8.10
C LYS A 127 9.65 -16.49 -9.38
N LEU A 128 9.60 -17.81 -9.55
CA LEU A 128 10.17 -18.47 -10.72
C LEU A 128 9.12 -19.17 -11.59
N ASP A 129 9.29 -19.06 -12.89
CA ASP A 129 8.66 -19.88 -13.93
C ASP A 129 9.73 -20.81 -14.51
N ALA A 130 9.73 -22.08 -14.09
CA ALA A 130 10.79 -23.01 -14.45
C ALA A 130 10.38 -24.48 -14.32
N ASP A 131 11.02 -25.32 -15.14
CA ASP A 131 10.94 -26.77 -15.06
C ASP A 131 12.14 -27.32 -14.28
N PHE A 132 11.89 -28.32 -13.44
CA PHE A 132 12.87 -28.92 -12.54
C PHE A 132 12.87 -30.45 -12.66
N THR A 133 14.03 -31.07 -12.82
CA THR A 133 14.12 -32.53 -12.63
C THR A 133 14.19 -32.84 -11.13
N ASP A 134 15.19 -32.26 -10.44
CA ASP A 134 15.39 -32.39 -9.00
C ASP A 134 15.41 -31.01 -8.32
N LEU A 135 14.52 -30.81 -7.35
CA LEU A 135 14.39 -29.55 -6.64
C LEU A 135 14.42 -29.75 -5.12
N ILE A 136 15.28 -28.99 -4.44
CA ILE A 136 15.33 -28.90 -2.99
C ILE A 136 15.00 -27.46 -2.60
N ILE A 137 14.08 -27.31 -1.67
CA ILE A 137 13.60 -26.02 -1.19
C ILE A 137 13.75 -25.98 0.32
N ASP A 138 14.45 -24.96 0.82
CA ASP A 138 14.59 -24.63 2.23
C ASP A 138 14.20 -23.16 2.45
N VAL A 139 13.06 -22.93 3.08
CA VAL A 139 12.50 -21.60 3.31
C VAL A 139 12.33 -21.37 4.81
N SER A 140 12.90 -20.29 5.30
CA SER A 140 12.81 -19.85 6.69
C SER A 140 12.52 -18.35 6.80
N GLY A 141 12.12 -17.88 7.98
CA GLY A 141 11.77 -16.48 8.22
C GLY A 141 10.40 -16.09 7.66
N ALA A 142 10.22 -14.80 7.31
CA ALA A 142 9.01 -14.25 6.69
C ALA A 142 9.17 -14.19 5.16
N SER A 143 9.58 -15.32 4.57
CA SER A 143 9.92 -15.43 3.15
C SER A 143 8.70 -15.87 2.31
N ASP A 144 8.60 -15.35 1.09
CA ASP A 144 7.60 -15.69 0.08
C ASP A 144 8.22 -16.45 -1.10
N LEU A 145 7.77 -17.67 -1.37
CA LEU A 145 8.20 -18.47 -2.52
C LEU A 145 7.01 -18.78 -3.43
N LYS A 146 7.14 -18.52 -4.73
CA LYS A 146 6.18 -18.93 -5.76
C LYS A 146 6.91 -19.54 -6.95
N LEU A 147 6.68 -20.83 -7.19
CA LEU A 147 7.19 -21.55 -8.35
C LEU A 147 6.03 -21.94 -9.28
N LYS A 148 6.28 -21.89 -10.59
CA LYS A 148 5.42 -22.41 -11.65
C LYS A 148 6.25 -23.27 -12.60
N GLY A 149 5.58 -24.19 -13.32
CA GLY A 149 6.20 -25.08 -14.29
C GLY A 149 6.00 -26.54 -13.91
N ASN A 150 6.95 -27.41 -14.21
CA ASN A 150 6.91 -28.84 -13.91
C ASN A 150 8.05 -29.24 -12.97
N ALA A 151 7.81 -30.20 -12.07
CA ALA A 151 8.85 -30.83 -11.28
C ALA A 151 8.68 -32.36 -11.28
N THR A 152 9.75 -33.14 -11.51
CA THR A 152 9.61 -34.61 -11.37
C THR A 152 9.46 -34.97 -9.89
N SER A 153 10.40 -34.51 -9.06
CA SER A 153 10.30 -34.63 -7.61
C SER A 153 10.88 -33.41 -6.92
N TYR A 154 10.35 -33.07 -5.73
CA TYR A 154 11.01 -32.07 -4.91
C TYR A 154 10.83 -32.28 -3.40
N LYS A 155 11.80 -31.79 -2.64
CA LYS A 155 11.78 -31.73 -1.18
C LYS A 155 11.56 -30.31 -0.72
N LEU A 156 10.59 -30.09 0.16
CA LEU A 156 10.25 -28.78 0.70
C LEU A 156 10.37 -28.77 2.22
N LYS A 157 11.31 -27.97 2.73
CA LYS A 157 11.42 -27.60 4.13
C LYS A 157 10.93 -26.16 4.32
N GLY A 158 9.94 -25.97 5.17
CA GLY A 158 9.36 -24.67 5.49
C GLY A 158 9.36 -24.45 7.00
N SER A 159 9.94 -23.34 7.45
CA SER A 159 9.96 -22.95 8.86
C SER A 159 9.71 -21.45 9.03
N GLY A 160 9.44 -20.99 10.26
CA GLY A 160 9.13 -19.60 10.55
C GLY A 160 7.72 -19.19 10.10
N ALA A 161 7.56 -17.98 9.57
CA ALA A 161 6.30 -17.42 9.05
C ALA A 161 6.34 -17.39 7.51
N SER A 162 6.81 -18.47 6.89
CA SER A 162 7.05 -18.56 5.46
C SER A 162 5.78 -18.88 4.67
N SER A 163 5.68 -18.36 3.44
CA SER A 163 4.57 -18.61 2.52
C SER A 163 5.08 -19.22 1.21
N ILE A 164 4.73 -20.49 0.96
CA ILE A 164 5.11 -21.25 -0.23
C ILE A 164 3.89 -21.50 -1.11
N LYS A 165 3.90 -21.00 -2.35
CA LYS A 165 2.77 -20.99 -3.30
C LYS A 165 3.11 -21.77 -4.57
N ASN A 166 3.37 -23.06 -4.43
CA ASN A 166 3.79 -23.95 -5.52
C ASN A 166 2.62 -24.77 -6.10
N GLY A 167 1.38 -24.27 -6.02
CA GLY A 167 0.21 -24.95 -6.62
C GLY A 167 0.15 -24.90 -8.14
N GLU A 168 0.99 -24.07 -8.77
CA GLU A 168 1.17 -23.98 -10.22
C GLU A 168 2.48 -24.70 -10.67
N LEU A 169 3.15 -25.40 -9.75
CA LEU A 169 4.31 -26.25 -10.02
C LEU A 169 3.83 -27.71 -10.06
N PHE A 170 3.53 -28.23 -11.25
CA PHE A 170 2.99 -29.57 -11.44
C PHE A 170 4.05 -30.62 -11.10
N SER A 171 3.84 -31.39 -10.03
CA SER A 171 4.82 -32.39 -9.59
C SER A 171 4.30 -33.82 -9.50
N GLU A 172 5.21 -34.80 -9.66
CA GLU A 172 4.86 -36.21 -9.45
C GLU A 172 5.00 -36.59 -7.97
N THR A 173 6.14 -36.29 -7.35
CA THR A 173 6.45 -36.69 -5.96
C THR A 173 6.93 -35.51 -5.12
N VAL A 174 6.39 -35.36 -3.91
CA VAL A 174 6.76 -34.29 -2.97
C VAL A 174 7.07 -34.85 -1.58
N GLU A 175 8.24 -34.54 -1.03
CA GLU A 175 8.56 -34.74 0.38
C GLU A 175 8.46 -33.40 1.12
N ILE A 176 7.73 -33.35 2.24
CA ILE A 176 7.45 -32.09 2.95
C ILE A 176 7.81 -32.13 4.43
N ASP A 177 8.39 -31.04 4.93
CA ASP A 177 8.68 -30.82 6.34
C ASP A 177 8.33 -29.37 6.67
N LEU A 178 7.19 -29.17 7.35
CA LEU A 178 6.68 -27.86 7.72
C LEU A 178 6.63 -27.71 9.24
N SER A 179 7.15 -26.60 9.73
CA SER A 179 7.13 -26.24 11.15
C SER A 179 6.93 -24.73 11.36
N GLY A 180 6.70 -24.32 12.60
CA GLY A 180 6.48 -22.91 12.97
C GLY A 180 5.05 -22.45 12.66
N ALA A 181 4.92 -21.40 11.84
CA ALA A 181 3.66 -20.83 11.36
C ALA A 181 3.69 -20.68 9.83
N SER A 182 4.14 -21.74 9.16
CA SER A 182 4.36 -21.74 7.71
C SER A 182 3.10 -22.12 6.94
N THR A 183 2.91 -21.59 5.73
CA THR A 183 1.84 -21.99 4.83
C THR A 183 2.44 -22.51 3.53
N ALA A 184 2.05 -23.71 3.10
CA ALA A 184 2.47 -24.26 1.82
C ALA A 184 1.29 -24.72 0.97
N MET A 185 1.37 -24.46 -0.33
CA MET A 185 0.56 -25.11 -1.36
C MET A 185 1.45 -25.86 -2.32
N VAL A 186 1.10 -27.12 -2.59
CA VAL A 186 1.83 -28.02 -3.47
C VAL A 186 0.87 -28.71 -4.44
N TYR A 187 1.28 -28.95 -5.68
CA TYR A 187 0.53 -29.77 -6.64
C TYR A 187 1.21 -31.11 -6.83
N VAL A 188 0.52 -32.23 -6.60
CA VAL A 188 1.12 -33.58 -6.65
C VAL A 188 0.20 -34.61 -7.31
N THR A 189 0.78 -35.58 -8.02
CA THR A 189 0.04 -36.62 -8.77
C THR A 189 0.34 -38.06 -8.36
N LYS A 190 1.56 -38.40 -7.90
CA LYS A 190 1.90 -39.75 -7.46
C LYS A 190 1.98 -39.85 -5.94
N ASN A 191 3.04 -39.31 -5.33
CA ASN A 191 3.34 -39.55 -3.92
C ASN A 191 3.56 -38.25 -3.16
N ILE A 192 2.94 -38.10 -2.00
CA ILE A 192 3.29 -37.06 -1.03
C ILE A 192 3.55 -37.66 0.34
N THR A 193 4.70 -37.33 0.93
CA THR A 193 5.09 -37.81 2.26
C THR A 193 5.66 -36.69 3.13
N GLY A 194 5.60 -36.83 4.45
CA GLY A 194 6.35 -35.99 5.37
C GLY A 194 5.59 -35.53 6.60
N GLU A 195 6.04 -34.44 7.21
CA GLU A 195 5.57 -33.94 8.52
C GLU A 195 5.11 -32.49 8.46
N VAL A 196 4.01 -32.18 9.15
CA VAL A 196 3.47 -30.84 9.32
C VAL A 196 3.18 -30.61 10.80
N SER A 197 3.89 -29.66 11.41
CA SER A 197 3.86 -29.37 12.84
C SER A 197 3.70 -27.87 13.13
N GLY A 198 3.47 -27.52 14.40
CA GLY A 198 3.28 -26.13 14.83
C GLY A 198 1.90 -25.58 14.46
N ALA A 199 1.83 -24.31 14.04
CA ALA A 199 0.64 -23.65 13.50
C ALA A 199 0.72 -23.56 11.96
N SER A 200 1.20 -24.63 11.32
CA SER A 200 1.46 -24.65 9.87
C SER A 200 0.24 -25.17 9.07
N ASP A 201 0.05 -24.63 7.86
CA ASP A 201 -1.03 -24.99 6.94
C ASP A 201 -0.48 -25.60 5.65
N LEU A 202 -0.91 -26.82 5.31
CA LEU A 202 -0.59 -27.47 4.04
C LEU A 202 -1.83 -27.66 3.17
N LYS A 203 -1.81 -27.11 1.95
CA LYS A 203 -2.80 -27.40 0.91
C LYS A 203 -2.21 -28.24 -0.22
N ILE A 204 -2.73 -29.44 -0.40
CA ILE A 204 -2.36 -30.38 -1.44
C ILE A 204 -3.36 -30.23 -2.58
N VAL A 205 -2.88 -29.86 -3.77
CA VAL A 205 -3.66 -29.79 -5.01
C VAL A 205 -3.32 -31.01 -5.86
N GLY A 206 -4.31 -31.54 -6.59
CA GLY A 206 -4.14 -32.74 -7.40
C GLY A 206 -4.73 -33.96 -6.72
N ASN A 207 -4.42 -35.15 -7.25
CA ASN A 207 -4.95 -36.40 -6.74
C ASN A 207 -3.80 -37.41 -6.62
N PRO A 208 -2.94 -37.30 -5.57
CA PRO A 208 -1.87 -38.26 -5.35
C PRO A 208 -2.42 -39.68 -5.22
N GLU A 209 -1.73 -40.64 -5.84
CA GLU A 209 -1.96 -42.07 -5.63
C GLU A 209 -1.69 -42.46 -4.17
N ASN A 210 -0.62 -41.94 -3.56
CA ASN A 210 -0.26 -42.19 -2.17
C ASN A 210 -0.02 -40.87 -1.41
N SER A 211 -0.60 -40.76 -0.21
CA SER A 211 -0.46 -39.60 0.67
C SER A 211 -0.25 -40.02 2.12
N TYR A 212 0.93 -39.73 2.67
CA TYR A 212 1.31 -40.02 4.04
C TYR A 212 1.88 -38.77 4.74
N ILE A 213 1.01 -38.02 5.40
CA ILE A 213 1.40 -36.80 6.14
C ILE A 213 1.19 -37.02 7.64
N GLN A 214 2.26 -36.90 8.43
CA GLN A 214 2.16 -36.87 9.88
C GLN A 214 1.85 -35.44 10.34
N LYS A 215 0.81 -35.28 11.14
CA LYS A 215 0.36 -33.99 11.66
C LYS A 215 0.55 -33.94 13.17
N SER A 216 1.16 -32.86 13.67
CA SER A 216 1.28 -32.59 15.11
C SER A 216 1.02 -31.11 15.44
N GLY A 217 0.70 -30.81 16.71
CA GLY A 217 0.37 -29.44 17.14
C GLY A 217 -0.94 -28.91 16.56
N ALA A 218 -0.97 -27.63 16.21
CA ALA A 218 -2.12 -26.92 15.64
C ALA A 218 -2.15 -26.93 14.09
N ALA A 219 -1.36 -27.80 13.46
CA ALA A 219 -1.23 -27.85 12.02
C ALA A 219 -2.55 -28.21 11.31
N ASP A 220 -2.75 -27.76 10.08
CA ASP A 220 -3.90 -28.13 9.24
C ASP A 220 -3.44 -28.63 7.86
N VAL A 221 -4.13 -29.64 7.34
CA VAL A 221 -3.79 -30.28 6.06
C VAL A 221 -5.07 -30.48 5.25
N LYS A 222 -5.14 -29.90 4.05
CA LYS A 222 -6.31 -29.95 3.17
C LYS A 222 -5.95 -30.43 1.77
N GLY A 223 -6.70 -31.40 1.25
CA GLY A 223 -6.62 -31.86 -0.13
C GLY A 223 -7.69 -31.23 -1.02
N VAL A 224 -7.32 -30.84 -2.24
CA VAL A 224 -8.24 -30.45 -3.32
C VAL A 224 -7.99 -31.38 -4.51
N LYS A 225 -8.94 -32.30 -4.73
CA LYS A 225 -8.89 -33.25 -5.84
C LYS A 225 -9.13 -32.53 -7.17
N VAL A 226 -8.21 -32.73 -8.10
CA VAL A 226 -8.35 -32.28 -9.50
C VAL A 226 -8.45 -33.53 -10.37
N SER A 227 -9.54 -33.66 -11.13
CA SER A 227 -9.75 -34.79 -12.05
C SER A 227 -9.59 -34.31 -13.49
N PHE A 228 -8.75 -34.98 -14.27
CA PHE A 228 -8.61 -34.71 -15.71
C PHE A 228 -9.42 -35.73 -16.51
N LYS A 229 -10.21 -35.27 -17.48
CA LYS A 229 -10.84 -36.13 -18.49
C LYS A 229 -9.97 -36.14 -19.76
N THR A 230 -9.42 -37.31 -20.09
CA THR A 230 -8.77 -37.53 -21.40
C THR A 230 -9.85 -37.79 -22.44
N THR A 231 -9.89 -37.00 -23.52
CA THR A 231 -10.83 -37.22 -24.64
C THR A 231 -10.04 -37.69 -25.85
N ASN A 232 -10.33 -38.89 -26.36
CA ASN A 232 -9.62 -39.51 -27.49
C ASN A 232 -10.25 -39.25 -28.87
N ASN A 233 -11.26 -38.38 -28.99
CA ASN A 233 -11.90 -38.10 -30.27
C ASN A 233 -11.90 -36.61 -30.61
N SER A 234 -11.31 -36.32 -31.76
CA SER A 234 -11.22 -35.05 -32.44
C SER A 234 -12.54 -34.67 -33.13
N GLU A 235 -13.70 -34.75 -32.47
CA GLU A 235 -14.95 -34.28 -33.06
C GLU A 235 -16.00 -34.04 -31.99
N ASN A 236 -15.99 -32.81 -31.47
CA ASN A 236 -17.10 -32.01 -30.93
C ASN A 236 -16.49 -30.97 -30.00
N ALA A 237 -16.21 -29.79 -30.59
CA ALA A 237 -15.78 -28.62 -29.86
C ALA A 237 -16.87 -28.22 -28.85
N ILE A 238 -16.60 -28.46 -27.57
CA ILE A 238 -17.39 -27.89 -26.47
C ILE A 238 -17.00 -26.41 -26.38
N ASN A 239 -17.94 -25.54 -26.76
CA ASN A 239 -17.86 -24.10 -26.54
C ASN A 239 -17.97 -23.81 -25.04
N GLU A 240 -16.84 -23.78 -24.33
CA GLU A 240 -16.71 -23.07 -23.05
C GLU A 240 -15.39 -22.29 -23.05
N SER A 241 -15.48 -21.02 -22.68
CA SER A 241 -14.46 -19.98 -22.93
C SER A 241 -13.22 -20.02 -22.02
N ASP A 242 -13.13 -20.95 -21.07
CA ASP A 242 -12.03 -21.04 -20.10
C ASP A 242 -11.39 -22.44 -20.09
N THR A 243 -10.63 -22.77 -21.14
CA THR A 243 -9.77 -23.96 -21.13
C THR A 243 -8.31 -23.56 -21.01
N THR A 244 -7.65 -23.96 -19.91
CA THR A 244 -6.18 -23.88 -19.82
C THR A 244 -5.59 -25.15 -20.42
N ARG A 245 -4.71 -24.99 -21.41
CA ARG A 245 -4.02 -26.10 -22.07
C ARG A 245 -2.58 -26.09 -21.62
N PHE A 246 -2.09 -27.20 -21.08
CA PHE A 246 -0.66 -27.36 -20.87
C PHE A 246 -0.18 -28.67 -21.48
N LYS A 247 1.04 -28.65 -22.01
CA LYS A 247 1.70 -29.83 -22.57
C LYS A 247 2.64 -30.38 -21.53
N TRP A 248 2.55 -31.68 -21.29
CA TRP A 248 3.53 -32.41 -20.51
C TRP A 248 3.94 -33.66 -21.29
N ARG A 249 5.22 -33.70 -21.67
CA ARG A 249 5.79 -34.66 -22.64
C ARG A 249 4.99 -34.66 -23.95
N SER A 250 4.63 -35.84 -24.48
CA SER A 250 3.83 -36.00 -25.70
C SER A 250 2.34 -35.70 -25.52
N ASN A 251 1.89 -35.45 -24.29
CA ASN A 251 0.47 -35.36 -23.96
C ASN A 251 0.06 -33.90 -23.78
N THR A 252 -1.09 -33.53 -24.33
CA THR A 252 -1.72 -32.24 -24.10
C THR A 252 -2.84 -32.44 -23.09
N PHE A 253 -2.71 -31.80 -21.94
CA PHE A 253 -3.70 -31.82 -20.89
C PHE A 253 -4.63 -30.61 -21.08
N LEU A 254 -5.91 -30.90 -21.26
CA LEU A 254 -6.97 -29.89 -21.23
C LEU A 254 -7.56 -29.84 -19.82
N ILE A 255 -7.44 -28.69 -19.19
CA ILE A 255 -8.21 -28.35 -18.01
C ILE A 255 -9.54 -27.78 -18.52
N ILE A 256 -10.62 -28.54 -18.37
CA ILE A 256 -11.98 -28.13 -18.71
C ILE A 256 -12.73 -27.90 -17.39
N GLY A 257 -13.12 -26.66 -17.16
CA GLY A 257 -13.55 -26.14 -15.86
C GLY A 257 -12.38 -25.53 -15.08
N ASP A 258 -12.65 -24.48 -14.32
CA ASP A 258 -11.67 -23.90 -13.40
C ASP A 258 -11.08 -25.03 -12.54
N ILE A 259 -9.78 -25.36 -12.71
CA ILE A 259 -9.04 -25.81 -11.53
C ILE A 259 -9.26 -24.67 -10.58
N ASP A 260 -9.97 -24.95 -9.49
CA ASP A 260 -10.19 -24.05 -8.36
C ASP A 260 -8.84 -23.82 -7.65
N THR A 261 -7.90 -23.22 -8.40
CA THR A 261 -6.81 -22.37 -7.96
C THR A 261 -7.36 -21.14 -7.27
N SER A 262 -8.68 -20.93 -7.33
CA SER A 262 -9.40 -20.38 -6.21
C SER A 262 -9.19 -21.32 -4.99
N PHE A 263 -8.06 -21.09 -4.33
CA PHE A 263 -8.26 -20.53 -3.03
C PHE A 263 -9.46 -19.57 -3.14
N LYS A 264 -10.47 -19.78 -2.30
CA LYS A 264 -10.73 -18.64 -1.43
C LYS A 264 -9.35 -18.24 -0.88
N THR A 265 -8.65 -17.37 -1.63
CA THR A 265 -8.12 -16.15 -1.06
C THR A 265 -9.24 -15.83 -0.09
N GLN A 266 -8.95 -15.65 1.20
CA GLN A 266 -9.83 -14.73 1.88
C GLN A 266 -9.94 -13.59 0.90
N LYS A 267 -11.08 -13.49 0.20
CA LYS A 267 -11.22 -12.60 -0.95
C LYS A 267 -10.77 -11.33 -0.30
N HIS A 268 -9.62 -10.78 -0.73
CA HIS A 268 -9.08 -9.62 -0.03
C HIS A 268 -10.24 -8.65 -0.06
N ARG A 269 -10.90 -8.49 1.10
CA ARG A 269 -12.05 -7.62 1.20
C ARG A 269 -11.43 -6.31 0.79
N TYR A 270 -11.97 -5.75 -0.28
CA TYR A 270 -11.50 -4.45 -0.62
C TYR A 270 -12.00 -3.55 0.49
N ASN A 271 -11.02 -3.01 1.18
CA ASN A 271 -11.12 -2.16 2.31
C ASN A 271 -11.41 -0.76 1.74
N HIS A 272 -12.41 -0.06 2.26
CA HIS A 272 -12.97 1.13 1.60
C HIS A 272 -12.52 2.45 2.23
N TRP A 273 -11.65 2.40 3.23
CA TRP A 273 -11.14 3.56 3.93
C TRP A 273 -9.79 4.03 3.41
N ALA A 274 -8.84 3.12 3.15
CA ALA A 274 -7.54 3.40 2.57
C ALA A 274 -7.69 4.00 1.17
N GLY A 275 -7.02 5.12 0.93
CA GLY A 275 -7.18 5.86 -0.31
C GLY A 275 -6.89 7.34 -0.22
N LEU A 276 -7.16 8.03 -1.33
CA LEU A 276 -7.10 9.47 -1.47
C LEU A 276 -8.50 10.06 -1.49
N ASP A 277 -8.88 10.73 -0.42
CA ASP A 277 -10.13 11.47 -0.31
C ASP A 277 -9.90 12.94 -0.66
N VAL A 278 -10.83 13.54 -1.41
CA VAL A 278 -10.86 14.98 -1.68
C VAL A 278 -12.26 15.52 -1.42
N GLY A 279 -12.35 16.71 -0.84
CA GLY A 279 -13.65 17.28 -0.50
C GLY A 279 -13.63 18.79 -0.36
N ILE A 280 -14.82 19.33 -0.15
CA ILE A 280 -15.01 20.70 0.35
C ILE A 280 -15.12 20.64 1.88
N ASN A 281 -14.75 21.74 2.54
CA ASN A 281 -14.83 21.85 3.98
C ASN A 281 -15.26 23.26 4.42
N GLY A 282 -15.76 23.33 5.65
CA GLY A 282 -16.22 24.56 6.27
C GLY A 282 -16.41 24.37 7.77
N PHE A 283 -17.07 25.32 8.40
CA PHE A 283 -17.42 25.26 9.81
C PHE A 283 -18.92 25.44 10.01
N LEU A 284 -19.45 24.79 11.04
CA LEU A 284 -20.76 25.06 11.61
C LEU A 284 -20.58 25.83 12.92
N ASN A 285 -21.49 26.75 13.23
CA ASN A 285 -21.56 27.39 14.54
C ASN A 285 -22.21 26.46 15.58
N SER A 286 -22.38 26.94 16.81
CA SER A 286 -23.01 26.19 17.92
C SER A 286 -24.47 25.80 17.66
N SER A 287 -25.19 26.48 16.76
CA SER A 287 -26.55 26.13 16.34
C SER A 287 -26.59 25.16 15.15
N GLY A 288 -25.42 24.71 14.65
CA GLY A 288 -25.31 23.79 13.52
C GLY A 288 -25.51 24.45 12.15
N SER A 289 -25.46 25.78 12.06
CA SER A 289 -25.60 26.53 10.82
C SER A 289 -24.26 26.77 10.14
N THR A 290 -24.22 26.68 8.81
CA THR A 290 -23.08 27.14 7.98
C THR A 290 -23.03 28.65 7.83
N ASP A 291 -24.11 29.35 8.19
CA ASP A 291 -24.13 30.79 8.25
C ASP A 291 -23.40 31.25 9.53
N LEU A 292 -22.18 31.74 9.32
CA LEU A 292 -21.35 32.29 10.38
C LEU A 292 -21.49 33.80 10.50
N SER A 293 -22.43 34.40 9.75
CA SER A 293 -22.79 35.80 9.91
C SER A 293 -23.57 35.95 11.22
N ASN A 294 -22.99 36.69 12.16
CA ASN A 294 -23.63 36.94 13.44
C ASN A 294 -24.10 38.38 13.50
N ASN A 295 -25.24 38.58 14.19
CA ASN A 295 -25.74 39.90 14.51
C ASN A 295 -24.70 40.63 15.39
N PRO A 296 -24.32 41.88 15.09
CA PRO A 296 -23.41 42.70 15.91
C PRO A 296 -23.74 42.71 17.41
N GLU A 297 -25.01 42.56 17.80
CA GLU A 297 -25.46 42.55 19.20
C GLU A 297 -25.01 41.32 20.01
N VAL A 298 -24.60 40.24 19.34
CA VAL A 298 -24.10 38.99 19.99
C VAL A 298 -22.79 39.23 20.73
N PHE A 299 -22.00 40.21 20.29
CA PHE A 299 -20.67 40.53 20.85
C PHE A 299 -20.71 40.84 22.35
N ASN A 300 -21.72 41.58 22.82
CA ASN A 300 -21.80 42.01 24.22
C ASN A 300 -22.28 40.91 25.18
N ASN A 301 -22.88 39.84 24.66
CA ASN A 301 -23.55 38.83 25.49
C ASN A 301 -22.80 37.49 25.51
N ASN A 302 -22.17 37.08 24.40
CA ASN A 302 -21.46 35.80 24.34
C ASN A 302 -20.36 35.78 23.26
N PRO A 303 -19.10 36.09 23.59
CA PRO A 303 -18.01 36.10 22.63
C PRO A 303 -17.78 34.77 21.90
N LYS A 304 -18.17 33.64 22.49
CA LYS A 304 -18.07 32.32 21.85
C LYS A 304 -18.91 32.20 20.59
N GLU A 305 -19.95 33.01 20.48
CA GLU A 305 -20.82 33.05 19.32
C GLU A 305 -20.28 33.99 18.24
N VAL A 306 -19.13 34.66 18.39
CA VAL A 306 -18.59 35.55 17.36
C VAL A 306 -17.71 34.78 16.37
N THR A 307 -18.31 34.33 15.27
CA THR A 307 -17.75 33.41 14.28
C THR A 307 -17.52 34.04 12.90
N LYS A 308 -18.00 35.26 12.66
CA LYS A 308 -17.97 35.94 11.34
C LYS A 308 -16.58 35.99 10.72
N PHE A 309 -15.54 36.19 11.54
CA PHE A 309 -14.16 36.25 11.05
C PHE A 309 -13.63 34.90 10.52
N MET A 310 -14.29 33.79 10.84
CA MET A 310 -14.01 32.45 10.34
C MET A 310 -14.92 32.02 9.19
N GLU A 311 -15.79 32.91 8.69
CA GLU A 311 -16.64 32.64 7.53
C GLU A 311 -15.80 32.21 6.33
N THR A 312 -16.20 31.12 5.66
CA THR A 312 -15.41 30.53 4.57
C THR A 312 -16.09 30.67 3.21
N ARG A 313 -15.27 30.74 2.16
CA ARG A 313 -15.71 30.58 0.77
C ARG A 313 -15.66 29.10 0.40
N LEU A 314 -16.74 28.36 0.64
CA LEU A 314 -16.81 26.90 0.47
C LEU A 314 -16.23 26.41 -0.86
N GLN A 315 -16.49 27.11 -1.98
CA GLN A 315 -15.96 26.74 -3.30
C GLN A 315 -14.44 26.86 -3.46
N LYS A 316 -13.74 27.48 -2.50
CA LYS A 316 -12.27 27.60 -2.44
C LYS A 316 -11.68 26.89 -1.22
N SER A 317 -12.54 26.37 -0.34
CA SER A 317 -12.19 25.59 0.83
C SER A 317 -12.19 24.11 0.49
N TRP A 318 -11.10 23.42 0.80
CA TRP A 318 -10.92 22.03 0.42
C TRP A 318 -10.21 21.23 1.50
N SER A 319 -10.49 19.93 1.52
CA SER A 319 -9.81 18.91 2.30
C SER A 319 -9.21 17.85 1.38
N VAL A 320 -8.05 17.34 1.77
CA VAL A 320 -7.43 16.17 1.14
C VAL A 320 -7.04 15.22 2.26
N ASN A 321 -7.45 13.95 2.16
CA ASN A 321 -7.01 12.91 3.08
C ASN A 321 -6.24 11.83 2.34
N LEU A 322 -5.06 11.46 2.87
CA LEU A 322 -4.31 10.30 2.44
C LEU A 322 -4.39 9.24 3.54
N ASN A 323 -5.31 8.30 3.39
CA ASN A 323 -5.52 7.19 4.30
C ASN A 323 -4.60 6.05 3.88
N PHE A 324 -3.44 5.92 4.54
CA PHE A 324 -2.32 5.09 4.06
C PHE A 324 -2.25 3.70 4.69
N TYR A 325 -2.99 3.44 5.77
CA TYR A 325 -3.06 2.14 6.43
C TYR A 325 -4.49 1.82 6.84
N GLU A 326 -5.00 0.64 6.52
CA GLU A 326 -6.32 0.19 6.97
C GLU A 326 -6.24 -1.25 7.49
N GLN A 327 -6.98 -1.50 8.56
CA GLN A 327 -7.22 -2.83 9.12
C GLN A 327 -8.72 -3.05 9.32
N TYR A 328 -9.22 -4.15 8.76
CA TYR A 328 -10.60 -4.57 8.89
C TYR A 328 -10.71 -5.78 9.83
N ILE A 329 -11.62 -5.72 10.80
CA ILE A 329 -11.88 -6.74 11.81
C ILE A 329 -13.29 -7.30 11.57
N PRO A 330 -13.44 -8.52 11.03
CA PRO A 330 -14.76 -9.10 10.74
C PRO A 330 -15.54 -9.41 12.03
N ILE A 331 -16.82 -9.02 12.08
CA ILE A 331 -17.75 -9.42 13.17
C ILE A 331 -18.63 -10.59 12.73
N SER A 332 -19.17 -10.55 11.51
CA SER A 332 -20.01 -11.63 10.95
C SER A 332 -19.76 -11.80 9.46
N LYS A 333 -19.56 -13.07 9.04
CA LYS A 333 -19.33 -13.55 7.65
C LYS A 333 -19.00 -12.42 6.67
N HIS A 334 -17.76 -11.94 6.60
CA HIS A 334 -17.20 -10.97 5.62
C HIS A 334 -18.01 -9.75 5.12
N HIS A 335 -19.24 -9.52 5.58
CA HIS A 335 -20.15 -8.45 5.16
C HIS A 335 -20.24 -7.36 6.24
N VAL A 336 -20.04 -7.73 7.51
CA VAL A 336 -20.13 -6.82 8.66
C VAL A 336 -18.85 -6.85 9.49
N GLY A 337 -18.29 -5.68 9.80
CA GLY A 337 -17.10 -5.60 10.65
C GLY A 337 -16.70 -4.19 11.03
N LEU A 338 -15.59 -4.10 11.76
CA LEU A 338 -14.97 -2.84 12.15
C LEU A 338 -13.81 -2.50 11.23
N VAL A 339 -13.62 -1.22 10.94
CA VAL A 339 -12.49 -0.68 10.18
C VAL A 339 -11.73 0.27 11.09
N THR A 340 -10.41 0.08 11.19
CA THR A 340 -9.49 1.04 11.77
C THR A 340 -8.32 1.31 10.83
N GLY A 341 -7.48 2.30 11.12
CA GLY A 341 -6.43 2.68 10.18
C GLY A 341 -5.60 3.89 10.62
N LEU A 342 -4.78 4.40 9.70
CA LEU A 342 -4.05 5.65 9.84
C LEU A 342 -4.07 6.46 8.55
N GLY A 343 -4.23 7.78 8.70
CA GLY A 343 -4.34 8.69 7.58
C GLY A 343 -3.88 10.09 7.92
N PHE A 344 -3.53 10.85 6.89
CA PHE A 344 -3.20 12.26 6.99
C PHE A 344 -4.33 13.10 6.41
N GLU A 345 -4.63 14.23 7.03
CA GLU A 345 -5.66 15.17 6.57
C GLU A 345 -5.08 16.58 6.47
N TRP A 346 -5.15 17.16 5.26
CA TRP A 346 -4.82 18.55 5.01
C TRP A 346 -6.08 19.34 4.75
N ASN A 347 -6.35 20.33 5.61
CA ASN A 347 -7.44 21.27 5.40
C ASN A 347 -6.94 22.63 4.94
N ASN A 348 -7.67 23.21 4.01
CA ASN A 348 -7.54 24.59 3.58
C ASN A 348 -8.92 25.25 3.65
N TYR A 349 -9.13 26.12 4.63
CA TYR A 349 -10.30 26.97 4.72
C TYR A 349 -9.96 28.33 4.12
N GLU A 350 -10.59 28.71 3.00
CA GLU A 350 -10.43 30.05 2.43
C GLU A 350 -11.40 31.00 3.14
N LEU A 351 -10.89 31.92 3.94
CA LEU A 351 -11.72 32.88 4.68
C LEU A 351 -12.32 33.91 3.72
N ARG A 352 -13.57 34.29 3.97
CA ARG A 352 -14.31 35.26 3.14
C ARG A 352 -13.77 36.68 3.31
N HIS A 353 -13.36 37.02 4.53
CA HIS A 353 -12.94 38.34 4.96
C HIS A 353 -11.42 38.45 5.07
N ASN A 354 -10.89 39.67 5.00
CA ASN A 354 -9.47 39.94 5.16
C ASN A 354 -9.10 39.96 6.65
N VAL A 355 -9.06 38.79 7.26
CA VAL A 355 -8.82 38.59 8.69
C VAL A 355 -7.39 38.15 8.98
N ARG A 356 -6.78 38.71 10.02
CA ARG A 356 -5.60 38.16 10.69
C ARG A 356 -6.03 37.54 12.01
N LEU A 357 -5.56 36.32 12.29
CA LEU A 357 -5.86 35.66 13.56
C LEU A 357 -4.76 35.95 14.57
N THR A 358 -5.14 36.15 15.84
CA THR A 358 -4.24 36.24 16.99
C THR A 358 -4.64 35.21 18.03
N SER A 359 -3.68 34.58 18.70
CA SER A 359 -3.92 33.62 19.79
C SER A 359 -4.01 34.29 21.17
N LYS A 360 -3.77 35.60 21.25
CA LYS A 360 -3.78 36.42 22.48
C LYS A 360 -4.84 37.52 22.44
N GLY A 361 -5.96 37.23 21.78
CA GLY A 361 -7.03 38.18 21.56
C GLY A 361 -8.00 38.37 22.74
N GLY A 362 -7.64 37.93 23.95
CA GLY A 362 -8.49 38.12 25.14
C GLY A 362 -8.81 39.58 25.40
N GLU A 363 -7.89 40.49 25.09
CA GLU A 363 -8.07 41.95 25.19
C GLU A 363 -9.15 42.53 24.28
N TYR A 364 -9.49 41.84 23.18
CA TYR A 364 -10.57 42.28 22.27
C TYR A 364 -11.94 41.78 22.72
N VAL A 365 -11.98 40.93 23.74
CA VAL A 365 -13.15 40.12 24.06
C VAL A 365 -13.61 40.31 25.50
N PHE A 366 -12.69 40.51 26.44
CA PHE A 366 -12.98 40.60 27.86
C PHE A 366 -12.50 41.94 28.42
N ASP A 367 -13.35 42.59 29.22
CA ASP A 367 -13.01 43.85 29.89
C ASP A 367 -11.90 43.67 30.95
N ASP A 368 -11.88 42.52 31.64
CA ASP A 368 -10.86 42.16 32.63
C ASP A 368 -10.03 40.97 32.13
N VAL A 369 -8.82 41.26 31.64
CA VAL A 369 -7.91 40.27 31.06
C VAL A 369 -6.96 39.72 32.13
N ASN A 370 -6.96 38.41 32.30
CA ASN A 370 -6.10 37.67 33.21
C ASN A 370 -5.46 36.45 32.52
N ASP A 371 -4.66 35.69 33.27
CA ASP A 371 -3.95 34.53 32.71
C ASP A 371 -4.85 33.44 32.14
N PHE A 372 -6.13 33.38 32.56
CA PHE A 372 -7.08 32.38 32.10
C PHE A 372 -7.67 32.73 30.72
N ASN A 373 -7.99 34.01 30.47
CA ASN A 373 -8.70 34.46 29.27
C ASN A 373 -7.83 35.20 28.24
N LYS A 374 -6.60 35.61 28.59
CA LYS A 374 -5.68 36.31 27.67
C LYS A 374 -5.41 35.53 26.37
N ASN A 375 -5.33 34.20 26.45
CA ASN A 375 -5.07 33.33 25.32
C ASN A 375 -6.38 32.94 24.61
N TYR A 376 -7.10 33.91 24.07
CA TYR A 376 -8.32 33.67 23.28
C TYR A 376 -8.04 33.94 21.81
N THR A 377 -8.50 33.07 20.91
CA THR A 377 -8.31 33.27 19.47
C THR A 377 -9.31 34.25 18.90
N TRP A 378 -8.81 35.34 18.35
CA TRP A 378 -9.61 36.40 17.76
C TRP A 378 -9.19 36.69 16.32
N GLY A 379 -10.12 37.21 15.52
CA GLY A 379 -9.88 37.64 14.15
C GLY A 379 -10.02 39.15 13.98
N GLU A 380 -8.90 39.81 13.66
CA GLU A 380 -8.85 41.22 13.36
C GLU A 380 -9.06 41.45 11.86
N ILE A 381 -9.98 42.35 11.50
CA ILE A 381 -10.21 42.73 10.11
C ILE A 381 -9.11 43.70 9.67
N ASP A 382 -8.31 43.29 8.70
CA ASP A 382 -7.30 44.12 8.05
C ASP A 382 -7.96 44.99 6.97
N THR A 383 -8.09 46.28 7.28
CA THR A 383 -8.65 47.29 6.38
C THR A 383 -7.62 47.91 5.46
N LEU A 384 -6.32 47.67 5.71
CA LEU A 384 -5.21 48.28 4.96
C LEU A 384 -4.76 47.42 3.79
N ARG A 385 -4.94 46.10 3.87
CA ARG A 385 -4.46 45.15 2.86
C ARG A 385 -5.60 44.37 2.25
N ASP A 386 -5.60 44.31 0.91
CA ASP A 386 -6.51 43.43 0.18
C ASP A 386 -5.89 42.03 -0.02
N TYR A 387 -6.46 41.01 0.62
CA TYR A 387 -5.98 39.64 0.52
C TYR A 387 -6.57 38.91 -0.69
N SER A 388 -5.72 38.67 -1.69
CA SER A 388 -6.00 37.73 -2.78
C SER A 388 -6.12 36.27 -2.32
N LYS A 389 -5.50 35.92 -1.19
CA LYS A 389 -5.66 34.63 -0.49
C LYS A 389 -5.61 34.87 1.00
N ASN A 390 -6.61 34.38 1.72
CA ASN A 390 -6.62 34.33 3.17
C ASN A 390 -7.05 32.95 3.63
N ARG A 391 -6.10 32.17 4.15
CA ARG A 391 -6.29 30.74 4.35
C ARG A 391 -5.89 30.29 5.73
N PHE A 392 -6.87 29.80 6.49
CA PHE A 392 -6.63 29.01 7.67
C PHE A 392 -6.40 27.54 7.27
N LYS A 393 -5.34 26.92 7.78
CA LYS A 393 -4.94 25.57 7.40
C LYS A 393 -4.63 24.74 8.62
N THR A 394 -5.09 23.51 8.61
CA THR A 394 -4.74 22.51 9.62
C THR A 394 -4.16 21.27 8.94
N PHE A 395 -3.37 20.50 9.70
CA PHE A 395 -2.80 19.24 9.26
C PHE A 395 -2.93 18.23 10.40
N PHE A 396 -3.66 17.14 10.16
CA PHE A 396 -3.92 16.11 11.15
C PHE A 396 -3.31 14.77 10.75
N ILE A 397 -2.95 13.97 11.76
CA ILE A 397 -2.91 12.51 11.64
C ILE A 397 -4.19 11.95 12.26
N ASN A 398 -4.82 11.00 11.58
CA ASN A 398 -6.14 10.47 11.90
C ASN A 398 -6.08 8.96 12.11
N ALA A 399 -6.85 8.48 13.07
CA ALA A 399 -7.13 7.07 13.34
C ALA A 399 -8.66 6.85 13.39
N PRO A 400 -9.26 6.16 12.41
CA PRO A 400 -10.69 5.88 12.40
C PRO A 400 -11.03 4.65 13.25
N LEU A 401 -12.27 4.59 13.69
CA LEU A 401 -12.96 3.40 14.15
C LEU A 401 -14.37 3.41 13.56
N LEU A 402 -14.56 2.66 12.49
CA LEU A 402 -15.81 2.62 11.72
C LEU A 402 -16.44 1.25 11.80
N PHE A 403 -17.75 1.21 11.77
CA PHE A 403 -18.52 0.03 11.44
C PHE A 403 -18.79 0.02 9.94
N GLU A 404 -18.52 -1.09 9.25
CA GLU A 404 -18.72 -1.23 7.81
C GLU A 404 -19.66 -2.40 7.46
N LEU A 405 -20.69 -2.07 6.69
CA LEU A 405 -21.61 -3.00 6.04
C LEU A 405 -21.28 -3.07 4.55
N ASN A 406 -21.13 -4.28 4.03
CA ASN A 406 -20.86 -4.55 2.63
C ASN A 406 -21.83 -5.61 2.11
N THR A 407 -22.48 -5.35 0.98
CA THR A 407 -23.54 -6.20 0.39
C THR A 407 -23.03 -7.35 -0.47
N GLY A 408 -21.73 -7.40 -0.82
CA GLY A 408 -21.25 -8.44 -1.74
C GLY A 408 -19.77 -8.75 -1.66
N ASN A 409 -19.42 -9.96 -2.08
CA ASN A 409 -18.05 -10.46 -2.11
C ASN A 409 -17.27 -10.04 -3.39
N ASN A 410 -17.72 -9.06 -4.17
CA ASN A 410 -17.08 -8.66 -5.43
C ASN A 410 -16.63 -7.18 -5.41
N LYS A 411 -15.31 -6.99 -5.45
CA LYS A 411 -14.59 -5.70 -5.41
C LYS A 411 -15.10 -4.61 -6.35
N LYS A 412 -15.62 -4.96 -7.54
CA LYS A 412 -16.05 -3.95 -8.55
C LYS A 412 -17.57 -3.71 -8.55
N LYS A 413 -18.33 -4.50 -7.79
CA LYS A 413 -19.80 -4.54 -7.90
C LYS A 413 -20.49 -4.71 -6.53
N SER A 414 -19.88 -4.21 -5.46
CA SER A 414 -20.49 -4.23 -4.12
C SER A 414 -20.89 -2.84 -3.69
N PHE A 415 -22.09 -2.73 -3.12
CA PHE A 415 -22.50 -1.55 -2.36
C PHE A 415 -22.01 -1.69 -0.92
N HIS A 416 -21.52 -0.60 -0.34
CA HIS A 416 -21.02 -0.57 1.02
C HIS A 416 -21.31 0.76 1.70
N ILE A 417 -21.48 0.67 3.01
CA ILE A 417 -21.71 1.79 3.92
C ILE A 417 -20.76 1.63 5.09
N SER A 418 -20.07 2.70 5.48
CA SER A 418 -19.38 2.74 6.75
C SER A 418 -19.74 3.98 7.55
N THR A 419 -19.79 3.84 8.87
CA THR A 419 -20.08 4.95 9.78
C THR A 419 -19.31 4.76 11.09
N GLY A 420 -18.88 5.84 11.72
CA GLY A 420 -18.19 5.76 12.99
C GLY A 420 -17.44 7.04 13.34
N ALA A 421 -16.40 6.90 14.16
CA ALA A 421 -15.63 8.03 14.65
C ALA A 421 -14.23 8.08 14.01
N ILE A 422 -13.68 9.28 13.88
CA ILE A 422 -12.29 9.53 13.54
C ILE A 422 -11.67 10.31 14.69
N LEU A 423 -10.60 9.76 15.26
CA LEU A 423 -9.72 10.45 16.20
C LEU A 423 -8.63 11.14 15.39
N GLY A 424 -8.46 12.44 15.56
CA GLY A 424 -7.44 13.24 14.89
C GLY A 424 -6.53 13.92 15.90
N PHE A 425 -5.22 13.91 15.64
CA PHE A 425 -4.23 14.71 16.35
C PHE A 425 -3.68 15.80 15.42
N ASN A 426 -3.81 17.06 15.83
CA ASN A 426 -3.39 18.22 15.03
C ASN A 426 -1.87 18.39 15.10
N LEU A 427 -1.21 18.18 13.97
CA LEU A 427 0.24 18.31 13.84
C LEU A 427 0.67 19.73 13.49
N GLN A 428 -0.19 20.54 12.86
CA GLN A 428 0.16 21.89 12.48
C GLN A 428 -1.08 22.72 12.12
N THR A 429 -1.22 23.87 12.78
CA THR A 429 -2.09 24.97 12.35
C THR A 429 -1.25 26.07 11.71
N LYS A 430 -1.80 26.77 10.70
CA LYS A 430 -1.19 27.99 10.15
C LYS A 430 -2.19 28.86 9.41
N MET A 431 -1.91 30.16 9.42
CA MET A 431 -2.49 31.12 8.49
C MET A 431 -1.58 31.32 7.28
N LYS A 432 -2.18 31.57 6.12
CA LYS A 432 -1.47 31.94 4.90
C LYS A 432 -2.16 33.12 4.23
N TYR A 433 -1.40 34.18 4.07
CA TYR A 433 -1.84 35.44 3.47
C TYR A 433 -1.16 35.65 2.11
N LYS A 434 -1.88 36.22 1.15
CA LYS A 434 -1.29 36.76 -0.09
C LYS A 434 -1.94 38.09 -0.42
N TYR A 435 -1.16 39.17 -0.42
CA TYR A 435 -1.57 40.54 -0.73
C TYR A 435 -0.58 41.18 -1.71
N LYS A 436 -0.94 42.35 -2.23
CA LYS A 436 -0.02 43.21 -2.98
C LYS A 436 0.47 44.37 -2.12
N VAL A 437 1.74 44.73 -2.25
CA VAL A 437 2.34 45.96 -1.70
C VAL A 437 3.10 46.60 -2.85
N GLU A 438 2.80 47.86 -3.18
CA GLU A 438 3.45 48.60 -4.29
C GLU A 438 3.44 47.85 -5.63
N GLY A 439 2.36 47.08 -5.89
CA GLY A 439 2.22 46.25 -7.10
C GLY A 439 2.78 44.84 -6.99
N ASP A 440 3.72 44.59 -6.07
CA ASP A 440 4.36 43.30 -5.88
C ASP A 440 3.54 42.34 -5.01
N SER A 441 3.44 41.08 -5.43
CA SER A 441 2.75 40.05 -4.65
C SER A 441 3.62 39.56 -3.49
N LYS A 442 3.21 39.83 -2.26
CA LYS A 442 3.79 39.25 -1.04
C LYS A 442 2.99 38.03 -0.57
N LYS A 443 3.68 37.08 0.04
CA LYS A 443 3.10 35.85 0.60
C LYS A 443 3.71 35.60 1.97
N GLU A 444 2.84 35.50 2.96
CA GLU A 444 3.20 35.33 4.35
C GLU A 444 2.55 34.05 4.88
N LYS A 445 3.24 33.36 5.79
CA LYS A 445 2.72 32.17 6.47
C LYS A 445 3.02 32.33 7.96
N ASP A 446 1.97 32.38 8.74
CA ASP A 446 2.05 32.46 10.19
C ASP A 446 1.73 31.09 10.77
N LYS A 447 2.73 30.46 11.39
CA LYS A 447 2.63 29.11 11.94
C LYS A 447 2.58 29.21 13.46
N GLN A 448 1.39 29.04 14.00
CA GLN A 448 1.11 28.92 15.43
C GLN A 448 -0.10 28.01 15.61
N ASP A 449 -0.38 27.61 16.84
CA ASP A 449 -1.54 26.78 17.18
C ASP A 449 -2.87 27.52 16.98
N PHE A 450 -2.92 28.85 17.19
CA PHE A 450 -4.15 29.63 17.28
C PHE A 450 -5.13 29.03 18.31
N ASN A 451 -4.61 28.50 19.43
CA ASN A 451 -5.40 27.78 20.44
C ASN A 451 -6.36 26.72 19.84
N THR A 452 -6.04 26.13 18.69
CA THR A 452 -6.85 25.05 18.11
C THR A 452 -6.76 23.80 18.96
N ASN A 453 -7.86 23.06 19.06
CA ASN A 453 -7.86 21.82 19.80
C ASN A 453 -6.82 20.83 19.23
N PRO A 454 -5.86 20.34 20.04
CA PRO A 454 -4.86 19.39 19.56
C PRO A 454 -5.47 18.03 19.25
N PHE A 455 -6.61 17.69 19.85
CA PHE A 455 -7.35 16.45 19.60
C PHE A 455 -8.71 16.74 18.99
N ARG A 456 -9.14 15.90 18.06
CA ARG A 456 -10.44 16.04 17.41
C ARG A 456 -11.12 14.69 17.32
N VAL A 457 -12.37 14.63 17.75
CA VAL A 457 -13.26 13.50 17.48
C VAL A 457 -14.26 13.94 16.42
N SER A 458 -14.37 13.19 15.33
CA SER A 458 -15.32 13.47 14.26
C SER A 458 -16.21 12.27 13.99
N LEU A 459 -17.51 12.50 13.84
CA LEU A 459 -18.44 11.52 13.28
C LEU A 459 -18.25 11.50 11.75
N THR A 460 -18.22 10.32 11.14
CA THR A 460 -18.13 10.18 9.69
C THR A 460 -19.12 9.12 9.19
N ALA A 461 -19.68 9.38 8.01
CA ALA A 461 -20.46 8.42 7.25
C ALA A 461 -19.92 8.37 5.82
N ARG A 462 -19.85 7.16 5.25
CA ARG A 462 -19.37 6.89 3.91
C ARG A 462 -20.33 5.94 3.23
N VAL A 463 -20.62 6.20 1.95
CA VAL A 463 -21.45 5.34 1.11
C VAL A 463 -20.76 5.22 -0.25
N GLY A 464 -20.69 4.00 -0.77
CA GLY A 464 -20.02 3.76 -2.03
C GLY A 464 -20.53 2.55 -2.79
N TYR A 465 -20.11 2.48 -4.05
CA TYR A 465 -20.29 1.34 -4.93
C TYR A 465 -18.97 1.05 -5.65
N GLY A 466 -18.42 -0.15 -5.42
CA GLY A 466 -17.12 -0.54 -5.94
C GLY A 466 -16.00 0.37 -5.42
N ARG A 467 -15.31 1.08 -6.33
CA ARG A 467 -14.19 1.98 -5.96
C ARG A 467 -14.62 3.41 -5.69
N PHE A 468 -15.85 3.77 -6.05
CA PHE A 468 -16.37 5.11 -5.85
C PHE A 468 -17.00 5.21 -4.45
N ASN A 469 -16.59 6.22 -3.71
CA ASN A 469 -17.08 6.52 -2.38
C ASN A 469 -17.40 8.00 -2.27
N VAL A 470 -18.48 8.31 -1.57
CA VAL A 470 -18.79 9.63 -1.06
C VAL A 470 -18.65 9.55 0.47
N PHE A 471 -18.10 10.59 1.08
CA PHE A 471 -18.02 10.70 2.53
C PHE A 471 -18.53 12.05 3.01
N ALA A 472 -19.04 12.04 4.23
CA ALA A 472 -19.32 13.23 5.01
C ALA A 472 -18.73 13.04 6.41
N SER A 473 -18.10 14.09 6.94
CA SER A 473 -17.51 14.10 8.28
C SER A 473 -17.90 15.37 9.00
N TYR A 474 -18.24 15.25 10.28
CA TYR A 474 -18.62 16.34 11.18
C TYR A 474 -17.85 16.21 12.49
N SER A 475 -17.16 17.26 12.89
CA SER A 475 -16.41 17.29 14.16
C SER A 475 -17.36 17.41 15.35
N LEU A 476 -17.25 16.49 16.31
CA LEU A 476 -17.93 16.58 17.61
C LEU A 476 -17.13 17.45 18.59
N THR A 477 -15.83 17.62 18.34
CA THR A 477 -14.96 18.51 19.11
C THR A 477 -14.92 19.90 18.44
N PRO A 478 -15.00 21.00 19.21
CA PRO A 478 -14.85 22.35 18.66
C PRO A 478 -13.44 22.56 18.10
N LEU A 479 -13.31 23.47 17.12
CA LEU A 479 -12.06 23.82 16.45
C LEU A 479 -11.03 24.37 17.43
N PHE A 480 -11.47 25.21 18.36
CA PHE A 480 -10.63 25.81 19.39
C PHE A 480 -10.77 25.06 20.72
N GLU A 481 -9.74 25.15 21.55
CA GLU A 481 -9.79 24.66 22.92
C GLU A 481 -10.90 25.36 23.72
N ASN A 482 -11.38 24.70 24.77
CA ASN A 482 -12.49 25.20 25.56
C ASN A 482 -12.18 26.60 26.13
N ASN A 483 -13.07 27.56 25.86
CA ASN A 483 -12.92 28.98 26.22
C ASN A 483 -11.69 29.69 25.59
N LYS A 484 -11.10 29.14 24.52
CA LYS A 484 -9.94 29.73 23.84
C LYS A 484 -10.25 30.23 22.42
N GLY A 485 -11.52 30.31 22.04
CA GLY A 485 -11.97 30.82 20.76
C GLY A 485 -13.49 30.66 20.60
N PRO A 486 -14.06 31.05 19.46
CA PRO A 486 -15.48 30.84 19.17
C PRO A 486 -15.81 29.36 18.97
N GLU A 487 -17.07 28.99 19.21
CA GLU A 487 -17.53 27.61 19.01
C GLU A 487 -17.80 27.33 17.53
N LEU A 488 -16.87 26.60 16.92
CA LEU A 488 -16.91 26.21 15.52
C LEU A 488 -16.66 24.71 15.39
N TYR A 489 -17.48 24.04 14.58
CA TYR A 489 -17.40 22.61 14.35
C TYR A 489 -17.04 22.36 12.88
N PRO A 490 -15.79 21.92 12.58
CA PRO A 490 -15.39 21.61 11.22
C PRO A 490 -16.23 20.51 10.59
N PHE A 491 -16.56 20.66 9.31
CA PHE A 491 -17.17 19.60 8.51
C PHE A 491 -16.44 19.42 7.18
N SER A 492 -16.60 18.25 6.56
CA SER A 492 -16.11 17.96 5.21
C SER A 492 -17.06 17.04 4.47
N VAL A 493 -17.25 17.30 3.17
CA VAL A 493 -18.01 16.43 2.27
C VAL A 493 -17.21 16.25 0.99
N GLY A 494 -17.09 15.01 0.51
CA GLY A 494 -16.20 14.73 -0.60
C GLY A 494 -16.33 13.34 -1.19
N VAL A 495 -15.38 13.00 -2.05
CA VAL A 495 -15.28 11.72 -2.76
C VAL A 495 -13.91 11.10 -2.56
N THR A 496 -13.84 9.78 -2.63
CA THR A 496 -12.57 9.04 -2.73
C THR A 496 -12.19 8.88 -4.19
N LEU A 497 -11.05 9.44 -4.59
CA LEU A 497 -10.55 9.37 -5.97
C LEU A 497 -9.86 8.05 -6.28
N LEU A 498 -9.11 7.52 -5.31
CA LEU A 498 -8.32 6.31 -5.45
C LEU A 498 -8.36 5.53 -4.15
N GLY A 499 -9.14 4.45 -4.09
CA GLY A 499 -8.95 3.40 -3.08
C GLY A 499 -7.81 2.49 -3.51
N PHE A 500 -6.92 2.11 -2.59
CA PHE A 500 -5.83 1.16 -2.83
C PHE A 500 -5.91 -0.06 -1.93
#